data_AF-A0A7K0L8G0-F1
#
_entry.id   AF-A0A7K0L8G0-F1
#
_cell.length_a   1.000
_cell.length_b   1.000
_cell.length_c   1.000
_cell.angle_alpha   90.00
_cell.angle_beta   90.00
_cell.angle_gamma   90.00
#
_symmetry.space_group_name_H-M   'P 1'
#
loop_
_entity.id
_entity.type
_entity.pdbx_description
1 polymer ?
#
loop_
_entity_poly.entity_id
_entity_poly.type
_entity_poly.pdbx_seq_one_letter_code
_entity_poly.pdbx_strand_id
1 'polypeptide(L)'
;MKITKVLGYQVLDSRGKPTVAAAISLEDGSTHTARVPSGASTGKHEAVELRDGNESISNRYYSGNSVNLAVANINSKIAPHLIGKEIDLTSVDQKLKELDSSETHEFLGANATLATSLAAAIASAHVRNVSLARYFQPTGKLLIPMPMVNILSGGA
;
A
#
# COMPACT_ATOMS: atom_id res chain seq x y z
N MET A 1 8.16 17.76 7.63
CA MET A 1 8.95 17.38 6.45
C MET A 1 8.01 17.16 5.28
N LYS A 2 8.24 17.85 4.15
CA LYS A 2 7.33 17.77 2.99
C LYS A 2 7.59 16.57 2.11
N ILE A 3 6.50 16.06 1.52
CA ILE A 3 6.53 15.05 0.46
C ILE A 3 6.95 15.71 -0.85
N THR A 4 8.03 15.20 -1.45
CA THR A 4 8.53 15.69 -2.74
C THR A 4 8.09 14.81 -3.91
N LYS A 5 7.85 13.53 -3.66
CA LYS A 5 7.42 12.57 -4.70
C LYS A 5 6.60 11.44 -4.10
N VAL A 6 5.58 11.03 -4.83
CA VAL A 6 4.85 9.77 -4.59
C VAL A 6 4.86 9.00 -5.91
N LEU A 7 5.22 7.72 -5.86
CA LEU A 7 5.33 6.88 -7.05
C LEU A 7 4.87 5.46 -6.75
N GLY A 8 3.92 4.97 -7.53
CA GLY A 8 3.45 3.60 -7.55
C GLY A 8 4.15 2.79 -8.63
N TYR A 9 4.35 1.49 -8.37
CA TYR A 9 4.94 0.53 -9.30
C TYR A 9 4.30 -0.85 -9.14
N GLN A 10 4.29 -1.59 -10.24
CA GLN A 10 4.01 -3.02 -10.21
C GLN A 10 5.28 -3.79 -9.83
N VAL A 11 5.16 -4.68 -8.84
CA VAL A 11 6.20 -5.62 -8.42
C VAL A 11 5.60 -7.03 -8.35
N LEU A 12 6.41 -8.06 -8.08
CA LEU A 12 5.93 -9.43 -7.93
C LEU A 12 5.84 -9.83 -6.44
N ASP A 13 4.79 -10.56 -6.09
CA ASP A 13 4.62 -11.21 -4.79
C ASP A 13 5.47 -12.50 -4.70
N SER A 14 5.43 -13.18 -3.56
CA SER A 14 6.17 -14.42 -3.33
C SER A 14 5.74 -15.60 -4.21
N ARG A 15 4.62 -15.50 -4.92
CA ARG A 15 4.10 -16.49 -5.88
C ARG A 15 4.37 -16.08 -7.33
N GLY A 16 5.10 -14.99 -7.55
CA GLY A 16 5.34 -14.44 -8.88
C GLY A 16 4.12 -13.74 -9.50
N LYS A 17 3.10 -13.39 -8.70
CA LYS A 17 1.92 -12.64 -9.19
C LYS A 17 2.15 -11.13 -9.03
N PRO A 18 1.65 -10.29 -9.96
CA PRO A 18 1.73 -8.86 -9.79
C PRO A 18 1.02 -8.37 -8.52
N THR A 19 1.68 -7.44 -7.83
CA THR A 19 1.17 -6.65 -6.70
C THR A 19 1.70 -5.22 -6.75
N VAL A 20 1.15 -4.35 -5.91
CA VAL A 20 1.45 -2.91 -5.88
C VAL A 20 2.52 -2.59 -4.84
N ALA A 21 3.43 -1.71 -5.21
CA ALA A 21 4.31 -1.00 -4.30
C ALA A 21 4.13 0.51 -4.45
N ALA A 22 4.28 1.26 -3.37
CA ALA A 22 4.32 2.72 -3.37
C ALA A 22 5.60 3.20 -2.68
N ALA A 23 6.22 4.25 -3.22
CA ALA A 23 7.29 4.97 -2.56
C ALA A 23 6.93 6.43 -2.36
N ILE A 24 7.35 6.96 -1.20
CA ILE A 24 7.23 8.37 -0.83
C ILE A 24 8.63 8.90 -0.58
N SER A 25 9.01 9.95 -1.33
CA SER A 25 10.25 10.70 -1.11
C SER A 25 9.96 11.99 -0.36
N LEU A 26 10.87 12.36 0.54
CA LEU A 26 10.77 13.56 1.37
C LEU A 26 11.81 14.61 0.96
N GLU A 27 11.70 15.82 1.49
CA GLU A 27 12.58 16.95 1.16
C GLU A 27 14.02 16.80 1.69
N ASP A 28 14.25 15.89 2.66
CA ASP A 28 15.58 15.53 3.14
C ASP A 28 16.30 14.50 2.24
N GLY A 29 15.66 14.07 1.15
CA GLY A 29 16.18 13.08 0.20
C GLY A 29 15.90 11.62 0.59
N SER A 30 15.30 11.36 1.76
CA SER A 30 14.88 10.01 2.14
C SER A 30 13.75 9.50 1.23
N THR A 31 13.70 8.17 1.03
CA THR A 31 12.63 7.52 0.28
C THR A 31 12.20 6.25 0.99
N HIS A 32 10.90 6.12 1.22
CA HIS A 32 10.30 5.02 1.97
C HIS A 32 9.32 4.28 1.08
N THR A 33 9.47 2.95 1.02
CA THR A 33 8.68 2.10 0.12
C THR A 33 7.91 1.06 0.91
N ALA A 34 6.66 0.82 0.52
CA ALA A 34 5.87 -0.30 1.01
C ALA A 34 5.37 -1.16 -0.18
N ARG A 35 5.27 -2.47 0.06
CA ARG A 35 4.71 -3.46 -0.88
C ARG A 35 3.50 -4.09 -0.21
N VAL A 36 2.42 -4.26 -0.95
CA VAL A 36 1.18 -4.82 -0.39
C VAL A 36 1.09 -6.31 -0.71
N PRO A 37 0.76 -7.17 0.27
CA PRO A 37 0.49 -8.58 -0.01
C PRO A 37 -0.81 -8.74 -0.79
N SER A 38 -0.94 -9.83 -1.55
CA SER A 38 -2.21 -10.21 -2.17
C SER A 38 -2.70 -11.54 -1.60
N GLY A 39 -3.88 -11.52 -0.99
CA GLY A 39 -4.55 -12.70 -0.44
C GLY A 39 -5.16 -13.58 -1.54
N ALA A 40 -5.24 -14.89 -1.29
CA ALA A 40 -6.00 -15.81 -2.16
C ALA A 40 -7.49 -15.89 -1.77
N SER A 41 -7.82 -15.53 -0.52
CA SER A 41 -9.18 -15.52 0.01
C SER A 41 -9.66 -14.07 0.07
N THR A 42 -10.66 -13.74 -0.74
CA THR A 42 -11.35 -12.45 -0.71
C THR A 42 -12.75 -12.69 -0.17
N GLY A 43 -12.97 -12.43 1.11
CA GLY A 43 -14.33 -12.40 1.65
C GLY A 43 -15.19 -11.39 0.86
N LYS A 44 -16.48 -11.67 0.67
CA LYS A 44 -17.40 -10.80 -0.09
C LYS A 44 -17.57 -9.38 0.50
N HIS A 45 -17.11 -9.18 1.73
CA HIS A 45 -17.18 -7.91 2.46
C HIS A 45 -15.79 -7.28 2.67
N GLU A 46 -14.74 -7.80 2.03
CA GLU A 46 -13.39 -7.26 2.12
C GLU A 46 -13.18 -6.10 1.14
N ALA A 47 -12.21 -5.24 1.47
CA ALA A 47 -11.77 -4.18 0.57
C ALA A 47 -11.26 -4.76 -0.76
N VAL A 48 -11.54 -4.08 -1.87
CA VAL A 48 -11.38 -4.63 -3.21
C VAL A 48 -9.96 -4.40 -3.72
N GLU A 49 -9.21 -5.49 -3.92
CA GLU A 49 -7.95 -5.44 -4.67
C GLU A 49 -8.23 -5.16 -6.15
N LEU A 50 -7.68 -4.06 -6.69
CA LEU A 50 -7.88 -3.70 -8.09
C LEU A 50 -6.85 -4.39 -8.99
N ARG A 51 -7.35 -5.17 -9.95
CA ARG A 51 -6.58 -5.87 -10.99
C ARG A 51 -7.08 -5.48 -12.37
N ASP A 52 -6.19 -5.56 -13.36
CA ASP A 52 -6.46 -5.12 -14.74
C ASP A 52 -7.44 -6.05 -15.49
N GLY A 53 -7.63 -7.29 -15.03
CA GLY A 53 -8.57 -8.23 -15.64
C GLY A 53 -8.22 -8.57 -17.09
N ASN A 54 -9.22 -8.88 -17.92
CA ASN A 54 -9.06 -9.51 -19.24
C ASN A 54 -8.71 -8.57 -20.41
N GLU A 55 -8.23 -7.35 -20.16
CA GLU A 55 -7.76 -6.48 -21.25
C GLU A 55 -6.60 -7.14 -22.03
N SER A 56 -6.52 -6.91 -23.35
CA SER A 56 -5.60 -7.68 -24.23
C SER A 56 -4.12 -7.54 -23.85
N ILE A 57 -3.74 -6.39 -23.26
CA ILE A 57 -2.37 -6.11 -22.81
C ILE A 57 -2.09 -6.76 -21.44
N SER A 58 -3.05 -6.75 -20.51
CA SER A 58 -2.91 -7.35 -19.17
C SER A 58 -2.91 -8.88 -19.22
N ASN A 59 -3.61 -9.48 -20.19
CA ASN A 59 -3.65 -10.93 -20.37
C ASN A 59 -2.36 -11.53 -20.95
N ARG A 60 -1.55 -10.74 -21.67
CA ARG A 60 -0.37 -11.25 -22.38
C ARG A 60 0.73 -11.78 -21.47
N TYR A 61 0.93 -11.18 -20.29
CA TYR A 61 2.08 -11.50 -19.42
C TYR A 61 1.69 -12.13 -18.08
N TYR A 62 0.53 -11.76 -17.52
CA TYR A 62 0.14 -12.17 -16.17
C TYR A 62 -1.30 -12.67 -16.09
N SER A 63 -1.89 -13.10 -17.20
CA SER A 63 -3.25 -13.66 -17.26
C SER A 63 -4.29 -12.78 -16.55
N GLY A 64 -4.20 -11.46 -16.79
CA GLY A 64 -5.10 -10.45 -16.21
C GLY A 64 -4.83 -10.09 -14.75
N ASN A 65 -3.80 -10.66 -14.12
CA ASN A 65 -3.45 -10.35 -12.73
C ASN A 65 -2.59 -9.09 -12.57
N SER A 66 -2.29 -8.38 -13.66
CA SER A 66 -1.57 -7.10 -13.60
C SER A 66 -2.34 -6.09 -12.74
N VAL A 67 -1.62 -5.10 -12.21
CA VAL A 67 -2.13 -4.06 -11.30
C VAL A 67 -1.82 -2.66 -11.82
N ASN A 68 -1.72 -2.49 -13.13
CA ASN A 68 -1.36 -1.22 -13.74
C ASN A 68 -2.40 -0.14 -13.44
N LEU A 69 -3.69 -0.50 -13.33
CA LEU A 69 -4.73 0.45 -12.96
C LEU A 69 -4.55 0.98 -11.52
N ALA A 70 -4.23 0.11 -10.57
CA ALA A 70 -3.93 0.51 -9.19
C ALA A 70 -2.67 1.39 -9.13
N VAL A 71 -1.62 1.04 -9.89
CA VAL A 71 -0.40 1.85 -10.03
C VAL A 71 -0.71 3.22 -10.65
N ALA A 72 -1.54 3.27 -11.69
CA ALA A 72 -1.97 4.50 -12.32
C ALA A 72 -2.78 5.37 -11.35
N ASN A 73 -3.62 4.77 -10.50
CA ASN A 73 -4.35 5.48 -9.46
C ASN A 73 -3.39 6.14 -8.44
N ILE A 74 -2.31 5.45 -8.02
CA ILE A 74 -1.27 6.07 -7.18
C ILE A 74 -0.67 7.29 -7.89
N ASN A 75 -0.24 7.12 -9.14
CA ASN A 75 0.53 8.13 -9.84
C ASN A 75 -0.29 9.35 -10.29
N SER A 76 -1.55 9.14 -10.68
CA SER A 76 -2.38 10.19 -11.29
C SER A 76 -3.47 10.73 -10.38
N LYS A 77 -3.95 9.96 -9.40
CA LYS A 77 -5.02 10.39 -8.48
C LYS A 77 -4.50 10.70 -7.09
N ILE A 78 -3.65 9.85 -6.52
CA ILE A 78 -3.15 10.02 -5.15
C ILE A 78 -2.01 11.03 -5.10
N ALA A 79 -0.96 10.85 -5.92
CA ALA A 79 0.27 11.64 -5.86
C ALA A 79 0.05 13.16 -5.91
N PRO A 80 -0.78 13.72 -6.83
CA PRO A 80 -0.98 15.16 -6.91
C PRO A 80 -1.56 15.80 -5.64
N HIS A 81 -2.28 15.01 -4.83
CA HIS A 81 -2.91 15.49 -3.59
C HIS A 81 -1.98 15.42 -2.37
N LEU A 82 -0.91 14.63 -2.44
CA LEU A 82 0.04 14.44 -1.35
C LEU A 82 1.33 15.24 -1.54
N ILE A 83 1.77 15.45 -2.78
CA ILE A 83 3.00 16.21 -3.07
C ILE A 83 2.88 17.64 -2.51
N GLY A 84 3.94 18.09 -1.84
CA GLY A 84 4.02 19.41 -1.20
C GLY A 84 3.34 19.48 0.18
N LYS A 85 2.65 18.42 0.62
CA LYS A 85 2.07 18.32 1.97
C LYS A 85 3.10 17.81 2.98
N GLU A 86 2.87 18.12 4.25
CA GLU A 86 3.62 17.53 5.35
C GLU A 86 3.31 16.04 5.45
N ILE A 87 4.33 15.21 5.63
CA ILE A 87 4.14 13.78 5.84
C ILE A 87 3.56 13.52 7.24
N ASP A 88 2.35 12.99 7.27
CA ASP A 88 1.67 12.50 8.46
C ASP A 88 0.68 11.41 8.06
N LEU A 89 0.72 10.25 8.73
CA LEU A 89 -0.11 9.10 8.38
C LEU A 89 -1.61 9.43 8.44
N THR A 90 -2.05 10.13 9.47
CA THR A 90 -3.48 10.46 9.66
C THR A 90 -3.99 11.36 8.53
N SER A 91 -3.21 12.38 8.19
CA SER A 91 -3.47 13.28 7.05
C SER A 91 -3.54 12.51 5.73
N VAL A 92 -2.57 11.62 5.48
CA VAL A 92 -2.52 10.82 4.25
C VAL A 92 -3.73 9.88 4.16
N ASP A 93 -4.03 9.12 5.22
CA ASP A 93 -5.15 8.19 5.25
C ASP A 93 -6.50 8.90 5.08
N GLN A 94 -6.65 10.08 5.71
CA GLN A 94 -7.84 10.90 5.52
C GLN A 94 -7.97 11.35 4.06
N LYS A 95 -6.87 11.77 3.42
CA LYS A 95 -6.89 12.15 2.01
C LYS A 95 -7.22 10.97 1.10
N LEU A 96 -6.74 9.77 1.41
CA LEU A 96 -7.07 8.55 0.65
C LEU A 96 -8.57 8.23 0.74
N LYS A 97 -9.18 8.38 1.92
CA LYS A 97 -10.64 8.22 2.12
C LYS A 97 -11.47 9.30 1.43
N GLU A 98 -10.96 10.52 1.32
CA GLU A 98 -11.64 11.57 0.56
C GLU A 98 -11.61 11.31 -0.95
N LEU A 99 -10.50 10.76 -1.45
CA LEU A 99 -10.34 10.42 -2.87
C LEU A 99 -11.11 9.17 -3.27
N ASP A 100 -11.40 8.29 -2.31
CA ASP A 100 -12.23 7.10 -2.49
C ASP A 100 -13.27 7.01 -1.37
N SER A 101 -14.46 7.53 -1.63
CA SER A 101 -15.57 7.52 -0.68
C SER A 101 -16.28 6.17 -0.58
N SER A 102 -15.87 5.15 -1.35
CA SER A 102 -16.43 3.80 -1.21
C SER A 102 -15.92 3.15 0.08
N GLU A 103 -16.77 2.36 0.74
CA GLU A 103 -16.37 1.61 1.94
C GLU A 103 -15.31 0.55 1.64
N THR A 104 -15.27 0.07 0.40
CA THR A 104 -14.41 -1.03 -0.07
C THR A 104 -13.12 -0.57 -0.74
N HIS A 105 -12.92 0.75 -0.90
CA HIS A 105 -11.82 1.33 -1.69
C HIS A 105 -11.77 0.84 -3.14
N GLU A 106 -12.91 0.65 -3.78
CA GLU A 106 -13.00 0.07 -5.13
C GLU A 106 -12.56 1.02 -6.25
N PHE A 107 -12.57 2.35 -6.04
CA PHE A 107 -12.24 3.33 -7.08
C PHE A 107 -10.73 3.58 -7.21
N LEU A 108 -10.01 3.62 -6.08
CA LEU A 108 -8.55 3.66 -6.05
C LEU A 108 -7.95 2.25 -6.10
N GLY A 109 -8.64 1.27 -5.54
CA GLY A 109 -8.13 -0.06 -5.25
C GLY A 109 -7.54 -0.10 -3.83
N ALA A 110 -8.00 -1.06 -3.02
CA ALA A 110 -7.52 -1.25 -1.66
C ALA A 110 -6.00 -1.49 -1.61
N ASN A 111 -5.44 -2.12 -2.64
CA ASN A 111 -4.00 -2.30 -2.82
C ASN A 111 -3.25 -0.97 -3.07
N ALA A 112 -3.81 -0.03 -3.82
CA ALA A 112 -3.21 1.30 -4.00
C ALA A 112 -3.27 2.14 -2.71
N THR A 113 -4.43 2.12 -2.05
CA THR A 113 -4.67 2.81 -0.76
C THR A 113 -3.71 2.30 0.31
N LEU A 114 -3.67 0.99 0.53
CA LEU A 114 -2.83 0.39 1.57
C LEU A 114 -1.33 0.57 1.27
N ALA A 115 -0.90 0.48 0.00
CA ALA A 115 0.50 0.71 -0.36
C ALA A 115 0.95 2.11 0.01
N THR A 116 0.13 3.11 -0.31
CA THR A 116 0.41 4.52 -0.01
C THR A 116 0.41 4.76 1.51
N SER A 117 -0.60 4.25 2.21
CA SER A 117 -0.73 4.38 3.68
C SER A 117 0.48 3.80 4.42
N LEU A 118 0.91 2.58 4.07
CA LEU A 118 2.08 1.94 4.68
C LEU A 118 3.38 2.69 4.38
N ALA A 119 3.58 3.16 3.14
CA ALA A 119 4.74 3.97 2.80
C ALA A 119 4.76 5.29 3.61
N ALA A 120 3.58 5.90 3.83
CA ALA A 120 3.44 7.10 4.63
C ALA A 120 3.68 6.84 6.12
N ALA A 121 3.28 5.68 6.65
CA ALA A 121 3.57 5.28 8.03
C ALA A 121 5.09 5.14 8.25
N ILE A 122 5.79 4.47 7.33
CA ILE A 122 7.26 4.32 7.39
C ILE A 122 7.94 5.69 7.32
N ALA A 123 7.51 6.55 6.40
CA ALA A 123 8.04 7.90 6.25
C ALA A 123 7.76 8.77 7.49
N SER A 124 6.56 8.68 8.08
CA SER A 124 6.20 9.41 9.29
C SER A 124 7.02 8.95 10.50
N ALA A 125 7.29 7.65 10.62
CA ALA A 125 8.17 7.09 11.65
C ALA A 125 9.61 7.58 11.49
N HIS A 126 10.11 7.64 10.25
CA HIS A 126 11.42 8.19 9.93
C HIS A 126 11.55 9.67 10.34
N VAL A 127 10.57 10.51 10.01
CA VAL A 127 10.57 11.94 10.41
C VAL A 127 10.58 12.11 11.92
N ARG A 128 9.92 11.21 12.65
CA ARG A 128 9.93 11.21 14.13
C ARG A 128 11.18 10.54 14.72
N ASN A 129 12.10 10.05 13.90
CA ASN A 129 13.29 9.32 14.28
C ASN A 129 13.01 8.15 15.24
N VAL A 130 11.99 7.36 14.93
CA VAL A 130 11.60 6.19 15.71
C VAL A 130 11.37 4.97 14.80
N SER A 131 11.47 3.77 15.38
CA SER A 131 11.06 2.56 14.67
C SER A 131 9.54 2.57 14.40
N LEU A 132 9.09 1.85 13.37
CA LEU A 132 7.66 1.76 13.05
C LEU A 132 6.84 1.19 14.22
N ALA A 133 7.38 0.23 14.96
CA ALA A 133 6.74 -0.30 16.16
C ALA A 133 6.54 0.78 17.23
N ARG A 134 7.56 1.63 17.45
CA ARG A 134 7.46 2.76 18.39
C ARG A 134 6.55 3.88 17.85
N TYR A 135 6.45 4.05 16.54
CA TYR A 135 5.51 4.98 15.91
C TYR A 135 4.05 4.62 16.25
N PHE A 136 3.67 3.35 16.12
CA PHE A 136 2.32 2.88 16.44
C PHE A 136 2.09 2.64 17.94
N GLN A 137 3.13 2.37 18.72
CA GLN A 137 3.08 2.24 20.18
C GLN A 137 4.06 3.24 20.83
N PRO A 138 3.69 4.54 20.94
CA PRO A 138 4.61 5.60 21.38
C PRO A 138 5.16 5.39 22.79
N THR A 139 4.37 4.80 23.68
CA THR A 139 4.73 4.57 25.08
C THR A 139 4.48 3.12 25.50
N GLY A 140 5.02 2.72 26.65
CA GLY A 140 4.83 1.37 27.18
C GLY A 140 5.69 0.31 26.50
N LYS A 141 5.37 -0.95 26.85
CA LYS A 141 6.12 -2.15 26.44
C LYS A 141 5.77 -2.55 25.00
N LEU A 142 6.80 -2.86 24.22
CA LEU A 142 6.64 -3.51 22.91
C LEU A 142 6.65 -5.02 23.14
N LEU A 143 5.49 -5.65 23.01
CA LEU A 143 5.36 -7.09 23.18
C LEU A 143 5.80 -7.82 21.90
N ILE A 144 6.57 -8.89 22.06
CA ILE A 144 6.91 -9.79 20.97
C ILE A 144 5.82 -10.87 20.91
N PRO A 145 5.09 -11.02 19.79
CA PRO A 145 4.03 -12.01 19.70
C PRO A 145 4.60 -13.44 19.71
N MET A 146 3.89 -14.37 20.33
CA MET A 146 4.19 -15.80 20.19
C MET A 146 3.84 -16.23 18.77
N PRO A 147 4.80 -16.77 17.98
CA PRO A 147 4.54 -17.11 16.59
C PRO A 147 3.64 -18.35 16.50
N MET A 148 2.55 -18.23 15.72
CA MET A 148 1.77 -19.38 15.27
C MET A 148 2.33 -19.86 13.94
N VAL A 149 3.09 -20.95 13.95
CA VAL A 149 3.81 -21.46 12.78
C VAL A 149 2.97 -22.48 12.04
N ASN A 150 2.66 -22.20 10.77
CA ASN A 150 2.01 -23.16 9.87
C ASN A 150 3.01 -24.26 9.46
N ILE A 151 2.80 -25.50 9.92
CA ILE A 151 3.66 -26.65 9.59
C ILE A 151 2.98 -27.55 8.53
N LEU A 152 1.66 -27.72 8.64
CA LEU A 152 0.88 -28.56 7.75
C LEU A 152 -0.29 -27.73 7.21
N SER A 153 -0.42 -27.73 5.88
CA SER A 153 -1.55 -27.12 5.19
C SER A 153 -2.37 -28.21 4.51
N GLY A 154 -3.69 -28.09 4.59
CA GLY A 154 -4.64 -28.99 3.92
C GLY A 154 -5.73 -28.17 3.25
N GLY A 155 -6.03 -28.51 1.99
CA GLY A 155 -6.99 -27.83 1.12
C GLY A 155 -6.82 -28.36 -0.31
N ALA A 156 -7.94 -28.56 -1.01
CA ALA A 156 -8.00 -29.15 -2.35
C ALA A 156 -7.70 -28.14 -3.48
#